data_AF-A0A927KFZ3-F1
#
_entry.id   AF-A0A927KFZ3-F1
#
_cell.length_a   1.000
_cell.length_b   1.000
_cell.length_c   1.000
_cell.angle_alpha   90.00
_cell.angle_beta   90.00
_cell.angle_gamma   90.00
#
_symmetry.space_group_name_H-M   'P 1'
#
loop_
_entity.id
_entity.type
_entity.pdbx_description
1 polymer ?
#
loop_
_entity_poly.entity_id
_entity_poly.type
_entity_poly.pdbx_seq_one_letter_code
_entity_poly.pdbx_strand_id
1 'polypeptide(L)'
;MPAAVFAQSDREVAERAIEVSAAVCPGHSAERTGPTVRAMPVGALRVLARRDFVLCPDRRLEGDAAVVFYPQAGVFAWNPDNAASGKALVSIVDTLTRSEEFPVQTSVWNNAGKPLQQQVVPAFEPRPDARRSRW
;
A
#
# COMPACT_ATOMS: atom_id res chain seq x y z
N MET A 1 -14.35 28.65 17.54
CA MET A 1 -13.28 27.92 18.24
C MET A 1 -12.34 27.37 17.18
N PRO A 2 -11.07 27.77 17.12
CA PRO A 2 -10.14 27.18 16.17
C PRO A 2 -9.90 25.73 16.58
N ALA A 3 -10.13 24.79 15.66
CA ALA A 3 -9.84 23.38 15.88
C ALA A 3 -8.34 23.22 16.13
N ALA A 4 -7.98 22.70 17.30
CA ALA A 4 -6.61 22.29 17.57
C ALA A 4 -6.19 21.25 16.53
N VAL A 5 -5.26 21.63 15.65
CA VAL A 5 -4.54 20.67 14.82
C VAL A 5 -3.61 19.92 15.78
N PHE A 6 -4.12 18.83 16.36
CA PHE A 6 -3.27 17.88 17.06
C PHE A 6 -2.31 17.28 16.03
N ALA A 7 -1.01 17.45 16.25
CA ALA A 7 0.00 16.75 15.46
C ALA A 7 -0.23 15.25 15.64
N GLN A 8 -0.86 14.62 14.64
CA GLN A 8 -1.10 13.18 14.65
C GLN A 8 0.23 12.45 14.75
N SER A 9 0.37 11.58 15.74
CA SER A 9 1.59 10.83 15.98
C SER A 9 1.87 9.87 14.82
N ASP A 10 3.14 9.56 14.59
CA ASP A 10 3.53 8.66 13.51
C ASP A 10 2.89 7.27 13.64
N ARG A 11 2.66 6.83 14.89
CA ARG A 11 1.92 5.61 15.19
C ARG A 11 0.46 5.69 14.73
N GLU A 12 -0.23 6.78 15.03
CA GLU A 12 -1.63 6.95 14.63
C GLU A 12 -1.79 6.96 13.10
N VAL A 13 -0.83 7.54 12.37
CA VAL A 13 -0.84 7.50 10.89
C VAL A 13 -0.74 6.06 10.38
N ALA A 14 0.13 5.24 10.98
CA ALA A 14 0.27 3.84 10.61
C ALA A 14 -0.97 3.01 10.96
N GLU A 15 -1.54 3.16 12.15
CA GLU A 15 -2.78 2.45 12.51
C GLU A 15 -3.96 2.88 11.62
N ARG A 16 -4.04 4.17 11.26
CA ARG A 16 -5.06 4.64 10.33
C ARG A 16 -4.94 4.00 8.94
N ALA A 17 -3.71 3.86 8.44
CA ALA A 17 -3.46 3.15 7.19
C ALA A 17 -3.90 1.67 7.25
N ILE A 18 -3.72 1.01 8.40
CA ILE A 18 -4.19 -0.37 8.64
C ILE A 18 -5.71 -0.43 8.65
N GLU A 19 -6.39 0.50 9.31
CA GLU A 19 -7.86 0.59 9.32
C GLU A 19 -8.45 0.76 7.90
N VAL A 20 -7.84 1.63 7.10
CA VAL A 20 -8.25 1.84 5.70
C VAL A 20 -8.04 0.57 4.88
N SER A 21 -6.93 -0.11 5.10
CA SER A 21 -6.66 -1.40 4.48
C SER A 21 -7.72 -2.44 4.87
N ALA A 22 -8.18 -2.44 6.12
CA ALA A 22 -9.26 -3.32 6.58
C ALA A 22 -10.59 -3.07 5.87
N ALA A 23 -10.90 -1.80 5.57
CA ALA A 23 -12.12 -1.42 4.87
C ALA A 23 -12.10 -1.75 3.37
N VAL A 24 -10.93 -1.75 2.74
CA VAL A 24 -10.79 -1.84 1.28
C VAL A 24 -10.34 -3.23 0.81
N CYS A 25 -9.39 -3.85 1.52
CA CYS A 25 -8.64 -4.99 1.01
C CYS A 25 -9.30 -6.32 1.41
N PRO A 26 -9.66 -7.20 0.47
CA PRO A 26 -10.28 -8.50 0.79
C PRO A 26 -9.37 -9.39 1.66
N GLY A 27 -8.06 -9.43 1.36
CA GLY A 27 -7.08 -10.28 2.04
C GLY A 27 -6.57 -9.75 3.38
N HIS A 28 -7.07 -8.61 3.84
CA HIS A 28 -6.61 -7.97 5.08
C HIS A 28 -6.81 -8.86 6.32
N SER A 29 -5.77 -8.90 7.14
CA SER A 29 -5.85 -9.14 8.58
C SER A 29 -4.83 -8.24 9.28
N ALA A 30 -5.03 -7.94 10.57
CA ALA A 30 -4.09 -7.14 11.34
C ALA A 30 -2.67 -7.76 11.34
N GLU A 31 -2.58 -9.08 11.36
CA GLU A 31 -1.32 -9.85 11.34
C GLU A 31 -0.61 -9.76 9.99
N ARG A 32 -1.35 -9.79 8.88
CA ARG A 32 -0.77 -9.76 7.52
C ARG A 32 -0.39 -8.35 7.08
N THR A 33 -1.23 -7.38 7.39
CA THR A 33 -1.05 -5.99 6.95
C THR A 33 -0.15 -5.21 7.90
N GLY A 34 -0.34 -5.41 9.21
CA GLY A 34 0.23 -4.56 10.23
C GLY A 34 1.76 -4.44 10.20
N PRO A 35 2.53 -5.54 10.13
CA PRO A 35 3.99 -5.46 10.15
C PRO A 35 4.57 -4.61 9.02
N THR A 36 4.10 -4.79 7.79
CA THR A 36 4.61 -4.03 6.63
C THR A 36 4.18 -2.56 6.67
N VAL A 37 2.92 -2.28 7.05
CA VAL A 37 2.43 -0.89 7.14
C VAL A 37 3.15 -0.11 8.23
N ARG A 38 3.42 -0.72 9.39
CA ARG A 38 4.15 -0.07 10.50
C ARG A 38 5.64 0.15 10.19
N ALA A 39 6.21 -0.62 9.27
CA ALA A 39 7.58 -0.43 8.81
C ALA A 39 7.72 0.70 7.77
N MET A 40 6.61 1.24 7.26
CA MET A 40 6.61 2.31 6.26
C MET A 40 7.07 3.64 6.89
N PRO A 41 7.89 4.45 6.20
CA PRO A 41 8.16 5.81 6.63
C PRO A 41 6.86 6.60 6.78
N VAL A 42 6.69 7.31 7.90
CA VAL A 42 5.45 8.07 8.15
C VAL A 42 5.18 9.12 7.08
N GLY A 43 6.24 9.75 6.54
CA GLY A 43 6.13 10.72 5.44
C GLY A 43 5.50 10.09 4.20
N ALA A 44 5.87 8.85 3.89
CA ALA A 44 5.30 8.08 2.80
C ALA A 44 3.83 7.76 3.06
N LEU A 45 3.47 7.30 4.27
CA LEU A 45 2.07 7.06 4.65
C LEU A 45 1.21 8.33 4.53
N ARG A 46 1.72 9.49 4.94
CA ARG A 46 1.03 10.79 4.77
C ARG A 46 0.84 11.15 3.30
N VAL A 47 1.79 10.81 2.42
CA VAL A 47 1.64 11.03 0.96
C VAL A 47 0.57 10.09 0.40
N LEU A 48 0.56 8.82 0.79
CA LEU A 48 -0.46 7.85 0.37
C LEU A 48 -1.85 8.30 0.82
N ALA A 49 -2.00 8.75 2.07
CA ALA A 49 -3.23 9.29 2.61
C ALA A 49 -3.77 10.47 1.78
N ARG A 50 -2.91 11.46 1.48
CA ARG A 50 -3.28 12.61 0.63
C ARG A 50 -3.75 12.22 -0.77
N ARG A 51 -3.21 11.12 -1.31
CA ARG A 51 -3.52 10.59 -2.65
C ARG A 51 -4.64 9.54 -2.66
N ASP A 52 -5.22 9.22 -1.51
CA ASP A 52 -6.20 8.13 -1.35
C ASP A 52 -5.65 6.76 -1.82
N PHE A 53 -4.35 6.53 -1.58
CA PHE A 53 -3.71 5.26 -1.89
C PHE A 53 -3.74 4.30 -0.69
N VAL A 54 -3.98 3.03 -0.98
CA VAL A 54 -4.21 1.98 0.02
C VAL A 54 -3.19 0.85 -0.15
N LEU A 55 -2.78 0.25 0.98
CA LEU A 55 -1.86 -0.87 1.04
C LEU A 55 -2.66 -2.17 1.26
N CYS A 56 -2.78 -3.01 0.23
CA CYS A 56 -3.54 -4.26 0.31
C CYS A 56 -2.65 -5.52 0.26
N PRO A 57 -2.73 -6.43 1.24
CA PRO A 57 -2.13 -7.74 1.07
C PRO A 57 -2.88 -8.54 0.00
N ASP A 58 -2.13 -9.19 -0.89
CA ASP A 58 -2.64 -10.13 -1.89
C ASP A 58 -1.71 -11.35 -1.99
N ARG A 59 -2.16 -12.46 -1.42
CA ARG A 59 -1.42 -13.74 -1.38
C ARG A 59 -1.41 -14.47 -2.73
N ARG A 60 -2.14 -13.96 -3.73
CA ARG A 60 -2.11 -14.49 -5.10
C ARG A 60 -0.91 -13.97 -5.88
N LEU A 61 -0.21 -12.96 -5.36
CA LEU A 61 1.05 -12.47 -5.91
C LEU A 61 2.16 -13.46 -5.60
N GLU A 62 2.59 -14.19 -6.60
CA GLU A 62 3.59 -15.26 -6.50
C GLU A 62 4.61 -15.13 -7.64
N GLY A 63 5.72 -15.88 -7.53
CA GLY A 63 6.80 -15.82 -8.50
C GLY A 63 7.60 -14.51 -8.41
N ASP A 64 7.93 -13.92 -9.57
CA ASP A 64 8.75 -12.71 -9.63
C ASP A 64 7.98 -11.43 -9.29
N ALA A 65 6.64 -11.44 -9.37
CA ALA A 65 5.80 -10.29 -9.07
C ALA A 65 5.64 -10.10 -7.55
N ALA A 66 6.51 -9.29 -6.95
CA ALA A 66 6.52 -9.04 -5.53
C ALA A 66 5.58 -7.92 -5.10
N VAL A 67 5.50 -6.85 -5.90
CA VAL A 67 4.69 -5.67 -5.59
C VAL A 67 3.98 -5.22 -6.86
N VAL A 68 2.72 -4.84 -6.73
CA VAL A 68 1.92 -4.30 -7.84
C VAL A 68 1.30 -2.98 -7.41
N PHE A 69 1.32 -1.99 -8.28
CA PHE A 69 0.53 -0.77 -8.13
C PHE A 69 -0.59 -0.75 -9.17
N TYR A 70 -1.84 -0.69 -8.70
CA TYR A 70 -3.04 -0.54 -9.53
C TYR A 70 -3.49 0.92 -9.50
N PRO A 71 -3.11 1.78 -10.46
CA PRO A 71 -3.35 3.21 -10.38
C PRO A 71 -4.83 3.59 -10.41
N GLN A 72 -5.66 2.90 -11.21
CA GLN A 72 -7.10 3.15 -11.24
C GLN A 72 -7.78 2.83 -9.91
N ALA A 73 -7.25 1.86 -9.18
CA ALA A 73 -7.69 1.53 -7.85
C ALA A 73 -6.86 2.24 -6.77
N GLY A 74 -5.83 3.04 -7.06
CA GLY A 74 -4.95 3.61 -6.03
C GLY A 74 -4.45 2.58 -5.01
N VAL A 75 -4.13 1.35 -5.43
CA VAL A 75 -3.77 0.27 -4.50
C VAL A 75 -2.35 -0.21 -4.78
N PHE A 76 -1.53 -0.26 -3.74
CA PHE A 76 -0.33 -1.09 -3.73
C PHE A 76 -0.67 -2.45 -3.14
N ALA A 77 -0.37 -3.51 -3.87
CA ALA A 77 -0.51 -4.88 -3.42
C ALA A 77 0.84 -5.58 -3.27
N TRP A 78 0.93 -6.46 -2.28
CA TRP A 78 2.12 -7.28 -2.01
C TRP A 78 1.69 -8.61 -1.38
N ASN A 79 2.54 -9.63 -1.46
CA ASN A 79 2.29 -10.89 -0.76
C ASN A 79 2.82 -10.80 0.68
N PRO A 80 1.96 -10.77 1.72
CA PRO A 80 2.39 -10.63 3.10
C PRO A 80 3.12 -11.87 3.63
N ASP A 81 2.96 -13.03 2.99
CA ASP A 81 3.62 -14.28 3.40
C ASP A 81 5.08 -14.33 2.90
N ASN A 82 5.46 -13.45 1.98
CA ASN A 82 6.83 -13.28 1.50
C ASN A 82 7.48 -12.02 2.11
N ALA A 83 8.38 -12.22 3.07
CA ALA A 83 9.06 -11.12 3.75
C ALA A 83 9.86 -10.20 2.80
N ALA A 84 10.36 -10.71 1.67
CA ALA A 84 11.07 -9.91 0.69
C ALA A 84 10.12 -8.97 -0.07
N SER A 85 8.88 -9.41 -0.33
CA SER A 85 7.84 -8.60 -0.96
C SER A 85 7.44 -7.42 -0.06
N GLY A 86 7.28 -7.63 1.26
CA GLY A 86 7.04 -6.55 2.21
C GLY A 86 8.18 -5.52 2.26
N LYS A 87 9.45 -5.96 2.23
CA LYS A 87 10.60 -5.05 2.17
C LYS A 87 10.66 -4.27 0.86
N ALA A 88 10.39 -4.94 -0.26
CA ALA A 88 10.32 -4.30 -1.57
C ALA A 88 9.24 -3.22 -1.59
N LEU A 89 8.05 -3.50 -1.06
CA LEU A 89 6.96 -2.53 -0.98
C LEU A 89 7.38 -1.26 -0.25
N VAL A 90 7.98 -1.39 0.92
CA VAL A 90 8.46 -0.24 1.71
C VAL A 90 9.45 0.61 0.91
N SER A 91 10.43 -0.04 0.26
CA SER A 91 11.44 0.66 -0.55
C SER A 91 10.85 1.36 -1.78
N ILE A 92 9.92 0.71 -2.48
CA ILE A 92 9.27 1.25 -3.68
C ILE A 92 8.40 2.45 -3.28
N VAL A 93 7.56 2.30 -2.26
CA VAL A 93 6.67 3.36 -1.80
C VAL A 93 7.47 4.56 -1.28
N ASP A 94 8.54 4.37 -0.51
CA ASP A 94 9.41 5.48 -0.08
C ASP A 94 9.99 6.24 -1.28
N THR A 95 10.45 5.52 -2.32
CA THR A 95 10.99 6.13 -3.54
C THR A 95 9.94 6.94 -4.31
N LEU A 96 8.76 6.36 -4.54
CA LEU A 96 7.67 7.01 -5.27
C LEU A 96 7.10 8.22 -4.49
N THR A 97 7.03 8.13 -3.16
CA THR A 97 6.49 9.21 -2.33
C THR A 97 7.47 10.38 -2.16
N ARG A 98 8.79 10.16 -2.29
CA ARG A 98 9.80 11.24 -2.30
C ARG A 98 9.80 12.04 -3.60
N SER A 99 9.64 11.38 -4.75
CA SER A 99 9.52 12.04 -6.04
C SER A 99 8.10 12.56 -6.30
N GLU A 100 7.11 11.98 -5.61
CA GLU A 100 5.69 12.16 -5.88
C GLU A 100 5.25 11.78 -7.31
N GLU A 101 6.09 11.02 -8.02
CA GLU A 101 5.86 10.51 -9.37
C GLU A 101 5.29 9.09 -9.28
N PHE A 102 3.97 8.96 -9.43
CA PHE A 102 3.30 7.67 -9.41
C PHE A 102 2.99 7.18 -10.82
N PRO A 103 3.16 5.86 -11.10
CA PRO A 103 2.84 5.32 -12.41
C PRO A 103 1.36 5.52 -12.77
N VAL A 104 1.10 5.87 -14.02
CA VAL A 104 -0.28 6.02 -14.54
C VAL A 104 -0.86 4.71 -15.09
N GLN A 105 -0.02 3.68 -15.24
CA GLN A 105 -0.41 2.33 -15.66
C GLN A 105 -0.06 1.32 -14.55
N THR A 106 -0.74 0.18 -14.56
CA THR A 106 -0.42 -0.94 -13.65
C THR A 106 1.05 -1.27 -13.75
N SER A 107 1.75 -1.21 -12.62
CA SER A 107 3.20 -1.38 -12.54
C SER A 107 3.52 -2.51 -11.58
N VAL A 108 4.49 -3.34 -11.96
CA VAL A 108 4.86 -4.54 -11.21
C VAL A 108 6.36 -4.49 -10.92
N TRP A 109 6.76 -4.86 -9.71
CA TRP A 109 8.15 -4.95 -9.29
C TRP A 109 8.45 -6.30 -8.66
N ASN A 110 9.70 -6.73 -8.77
CA ASN A 110 10.20 -7.90 -8.06
C ASN A 110 10.70 -7.60 -6.64
N ASN A 111 11.16 -8.64 -5.95
CA ASN A 111 11.64 -8.55 -4.56
C ASN A 111 12.88 -7.65 -4.40
N ALA A 112 13.58 -7.32 -5.48
CA ALA A 112 14.70 -6.37 -5.50
C ALA A 112 14.25 -4.93 -5.81
N GLY A 113 12.94 -4.67 -5.91
CA GLY A 113 12.39 -3.38 -6.29
C GLY A 113 12.60 -3.01 -7.76
N LYS A 114 12.97 -3.98 -8.62
CA LYS A 114 13.15 -3.74 -10.06
C LYS A 114 11.81 -3.87 -10.79
N PRO A 115 11.48 -2.93 -11.69
CA PRO A 115 10.26 -3.03 -12.48
C PRO A 115 10.32 -4.25 -13.40
N LEU A 116 9.21 -4.94 -13.52
CA LEU A 116 9.01 -6.05 -14.44
C LEU A 116 8.09 -5.62 -15.58
N GLN A 117 8.36 -6.13 -16.78
CA GLN A 117 7.52 -5.91 -17.95
C GLN A 117 6.73 -7.18 -18.29
N GLN A 118 5.61 -7.00 -18.98
CA GLN A 118 4.77 -8.08 -19.53
C GLN A 118 4.32 -9.12 -18.49
N GLN A 119 4.13 -8.69 -17.24
CA GLN A 119 3.65 -9.57 -16.17
C GLN A 119 2.12 -9.69 -16.21
N VAL A 120 1.63 -10.91 -16.02
CA VAL A 120 0.23 -11.17 -15.74
C VAL A 120 0.07 -11.22 -14.23
N VAL A 121 -0.78 -10.35 -13.69
CA VAL A 121 -1.05 -10.28 -12.26
C VAL A 121 -2.56 -10.38 -12.02
N PRO A 122 -2.99 -10.85 -10.83
CA PRO A 122 -4.41 -10.88 -10.48
C PRO A 122 -5.04 -9.49 -10.61
N ALA A 123 -6.30 -9.43 -11.04
CA ALA A 123 -7.05 -8.19 -10.93
C ALA A 123 -7.27 -7.82 -9.46
N PHE A 124 -7.23 -6.53 -9.15
CA PHE A 124 -7.63 -6.04 -7.84
C PHE A 124 -9.15 -5.94 -7.76
N GLU A 125 -9.74 -6.65 -6.80
CA GLU A 125 -11.17 -6.62 -6.52
C GLU A 125 -11.34 -6.10 -5.08
N PRO A 126 -11.89 -4.90 -4.86
CA PRO A 126 -12.12 -4.39 -3.50
C PRO A 126 -13.21 -5.19 -2.79
N ARG A 127 -13.32 -5.02 -1.46
CA ARG A 127 -14.47 -5.55 -0.70
C ARG A 127 -15.79 -5.00 -1.26
N PRO A 128 -16.90 -5.77 -1.24
CA PRO A 128 -18.18 -5.34 -1.80
C PRO A 128 -18.73 -4.02 -1.23
N ASP A 129 -18.41 -3.73 0.03
CA ASP A 129 -18.80 -2.52 0.76
C ASP A 129 -17.65 -1.53 0.96
N ALA A 130 -16.56 -1.68 0.20
CA ALA A 130 -15.38 -0.84 0.33
C ALA A 130 -15.73 0.64 0.14
N ARG A 131 -15.69 1.40 1.24
CA ARG A 131 -15.79 2.85 1.21
C ARG A 131 -14.41 3.43 1.38
N ARG A 132 -13.98 4.22 0.39
CA ARG A 132 -12.81 5.10 0.53
C ARG A 132 -13.29 6.40 1.14
N SER A 133 -13.13 6.54 2.45
CA SER A 133 -13.08 7.87 3.04
C SER A 133 -11.63 8.35 2.95
N ARG A 134 -11.42 9.61 2.53
CA ARG A 134 -10.11 10.25 2.71
C ARG A 134 -9.72 10.09 4.18
N TRP A 135 -8.52 9.58 4.41
CA TRP A 135 -8.04 9.22 5.74
C TRP A 135 -6.82 10.04 6.15
#